data_AF-A0A979FLK0-F1
#
_entry.id   AF-A0A979FLK0-F1
#
_cell.length_a   1.000
_cell.length_b   1.000
_cell.length_c   1.000
_cell.angle_alpha   90.00
_cell.angle_beta   90.00
_cell.angle_gamma   90.00
#
_symmetry.space_group_name_H-M   'P 1'
#
loop_
_entity.id
_entity.type
_entity.pdbx_description
1 polymer ?
#
loop_
_entity_poly.entity_id
_entity_poly.type
_entity_poly.pdbx_seq_one_letter_code
_entity_poly.pdbx_strand_id
1 'polypeptide(L)'
;MFISVHAPVADFLTGITDAHADVRKHANVEEIQPKIIEIDAKDNFNQVPDTCDKPTLEMKQLKTLDTTDPTRAKLHRTPTFSHTEHFILEARNDFHESSFKSDKIDGMMRYNPATENWTEPALLVHKAQRDTEEALRSDLAAITVKCRRLEEEVRESRAGSSERGVQVAELSRQLDAHRQEHARQAATIISLRSRLQEAEDAMASLQASLHRAELSAAALTRDNRRHAQRIAELEDRLRVQLEEREGAEQRGEASQKRLGELVASLTSLLGIPKASTTTPLLSDAIVSRLTDLLKELGVLRVGKAELEESLQQQAAAAEGARQTVTRLLQQLDDERRSLICVRDEREVLRKSEDELRLRMRGSEEEVVSLRERVHSTSSSLSRTLEDLHATEAKLHQARDECVVVEHRRQQAEVEWKGVLNTIASLLSTSTTTAAEGARVAPAPDDIVQALQTRVATAREMFEANERLKHRAANLEDQVSVQTELYEAACRRAHKAEEDNRTLQARVRTLEADLGASEQAREECATGNEKNGRLLSRVMTALGLEGLENEARFDADLIVCRAQQLAKLEGDKIVDKTTTVYQLQRKVKSLREAVDRKELHLDMLRRKLALNEEATKAAKSVEDEKEDLLVR
;
A
#
# COMPACT_ATOMS: atom_id res chain seq x y z
N MET A 1 -28.17 -83.70 122.79
CA MET A 1 -28.38 -84.51 121.56
C MET A 1 -28.20 -83.57 120.38
N PHE A 2 -26.96 -83.50 119.87
CA PHE A 2 -26.48 -84.06 118.59
C PHE A 2 -26.77 -83.12 117.39
N ILE A 3 -25.80 -82.27 116.98
CA ILE A 3 -24.86 -82.44 115.82
C ILE A 3 -25.56 -82.02 114.50
N SER A 4 -25.02 -81.33 113.47
CA SER A 4 -23.71 -80.80 113.00
C SER A 4 -24.02 -79.76 111.90
N VAL A 5 -23.28 -78.65 111.73
CA VAL A 5 -22.10 -78.44 110.86
C VAL A 5 -22.39 -78.53 109.34
N HIS A 6 -22.28 -77.41 108.59
CA HIS A 6 -21.17 -77.08 107.66
C HIS A 6 -21.45 -75.84 106.77
N ALA A 7 -20.52 -74.88 106.76
CA ALA A 7 -20.17 -73.99 105.62
C ALA A 7 -19.38 -74.80 104.55
N PRO A 8 -18.89 -74.31 103.36
CA PRO A 8 -18.31 -72.98 103.04
C PRO A 8 -18.62 -72.41 101.61
N VAL A 9 -18.54 -71.09 101.35
CA VAL A 9 -17.44 -70.22 100.80
C VAL A 9 -17.00 -70.48 99.33
N ALA A 10 -16.88 -69.35 98.58
CA ALA A 10 -16.05 -69.09 97.37
C ALA A 10 -16.58 -69.60 96.02
N ASP A 11 -16.49 -68.91 94.86
CA ASP A 11 -15.56 -67.85 94.43
C ASP A 11 -15.94 -67.23 93.04
N PHE A 12 -15.36 -66.05 92.77
CA PHE A 12 -14.80 -65.55 91.47
C PHE A 12 -15.66 -65.00 90.30
N LEU A 13 -15.64 -63.66 90.20
CA LEU A 13 -15.12 -62.77 89.12
C LEU A 13 -15.38 -62.97 87.61
N THR A 14 -15.39 -61.80 86.93
CA THR A 14 -15.45 -61.44 85.48
C THR A 14 -16.87 -61.34 84.90
N GLY A 15 -17.33 -60.32 84.17
CA GLY A 15 -16.75 -59.08 83.61
C GLY A 15 -17.27 -58.88 82.16
N ILE A 16 -17.70 -57.64 81.82
CA ILE A 16 -17.69 -57.00 80.46
C ILE A 16 -19.00 -56.91 79.61
N THR A 17 -19.48 -55.65 79.52
CA THR A 17 -20.00 -54.80 78.39
C THR A 17 -21.26 -55.06 77.54
N ASP A 18 -22.02 -53.97 77.42
CA ASP A 18 -22.57 -53.27 76.23
C ASP A 18 -23.87 -53.68 75.48
N ALA A 19 -24.66 -52.60 75.28
CA ALA A 19 -25.50 -52.21 74.15
C ALA A 19 -26.99 -52.65 74.04
N HIS A 20 -27.85 -51.64 74.17
CA HIS A 20 -29.02 -51.27 73.33
C HIS A 20 -30.06 -52.31 72.86
N ALA A 21 -31.35 -52.03 73.11
CA ALA A 21 -32.35 -51.67 72.07
C ALA A 21 -33.81 -51.57 72.60
N ASP A 22 -34.61 -50.82 71.82
CA ASP A 22 -36.09 -50.85 71.63
C ASP A 22 -37.00 -50.07 72.61
N VAL A 23 -37.98 -49.24 72.19
CA VAL A 23 -38.97 -49.31 71.07
C VAL A 23 -39.40 -47.85 70.68
N ARG A 24 -39.31 -47.34 69.43
CA ARG A 24 -40.14 -47.48 68.19
C ARG A 24 -41.52 -46.75 68.18
N LYS A 25 -41.73 -45.76 67.28
CA LYS A 25 -42.68 -45.78 66.10
C LYS A 25 -43.09 -44.40 65.49
N HIS A 26 -42.90 -44.30 64.16
CA HIS A 26 -43.70 -43.70 63.04
C HIS A 26 -44.08 -42.19 63.05
N ALA A 27 -44.18 -41.41 61.94
CA ALA A 27 -44.20 -41.59 60.46
C ALA A 27 -43.83 -40.22 59.80
N ASN A 28 -43.03 -40.15 58.71
CA ASN A 28 -43.39 -39.94 57.28
C ASN A 28 -44.32 -38.71 57.04
N VAL A 29 -44.05 -37.68 56.20
CA VAL A 29 -43.71 -37.55 54.75
C VAL A 29 -43.35 -36.05 54.51
N GLU A 30 -42.37 -35.60 53.70
CA GLU A 30 -42.46 -35.07 52.30
C GLU A 30 -41.19 -34.17 52.13
N GLU A 31 -40.24 -34.36 51.21
CA GLU A 31 -40.20 -34.01 49.77
C GLU A 31 -39.51 -32.65 49.44
N ILE A 32 -38.31 -32.77 48.82
CA ILE A 32 -37.67 -31.97 47.73
C ILE A 32 -37.36 -30.45 47.87
N GLN A 33 -36.03 -30.16 47.77
CA GLN A 33 -35.25 -29.05 47.13
C GLN A 33 -35.94 -27.73 46.65
N PRO A 34 -35.29 -26.54 46.71
CA PRO A 34 -34.09 -26.16 45.92
C PRO A 34 -33.05 -25.27 46.67
N LYS A 35 -31.74 -25.33 46.38
CA LYS A 35 -30.97 -24.74 45.25
C LYS A 35 -30.95 -23.20 45.21
N ILE A 36 -29.75 -22.70 45.49
CA ILE A 36 -29.24 -21.33 45.54
C ILE A 36 -29.08 -20.73 44.14
N ILE A 37 -29.41 -19.44 43.96
CA ILE A 37 -28.71 -18.39 43.18
C ILE A 37 -29.06 -17.04 43.87
N GLU A 38 -28.14 -16.41 44.62
CA GLU A 38 -27.17 -15.38 44.17
C GLU A 38 -27.83 -14.02 43.86
N ILE A 39 -27.39 -12.94 44.53
CA ILE A 39 -27.04 -11.64 43.95
C ILE A 39 -26.22 -10.85 44.98
N ASP A 40 -25.06 -10.44 44.50
CA ASP A 40 -24.09 -9.48 45.00
C ASP A 40 -24.65 -8.23 45.70
N ALA A 41 -23.92 -7.75 46.72
CA ALA A 41 -23.48 -6.36 46.75
C ALA A 41 -22.26 -6.16 47.67
N LYS A 42 -21.19 -5.72 47.02
CA LYS A 42 -19.87 -5.31 47.51
C LYS A 42 -19.90 -4.25 48.61
N ASP A 43 -19.16 -4.55 49.68
CA ASP A 43 -17.98 -3.84 50.21
C ASP A 43 -17.63 -2.40 49.79
N ASN A 44 -17.13 -1.73 50.85
CA ASN A 44 -16.01 -0.77 50.95
C ASN A 44 -16.27 0.73 50.75
N PHE A 45 -16.00 1.51 51.82
CA PHE A 45 -14.73 2.26 51.95
C PHE A 45 -14.57 2.89 53.37
N ASN A 46 -13.49 2.48 54.05
CA ASN A 46 -12.43 3.30 54.68
C ASN A 46 -12.60 4.31 55.84
N GLN A 47 -11.56 4.21 56.71
CA GLN A 47 -10.80 5.26 57.44
C GLN A 47 -11.19 5.65 58.88
N VAL A 48 -10.53 5.01 59.88
CA VAL A 48 -9.42 5.51 60.75
C VAL A 48 -9.43 7.01 61.15
N PRO A 49 -8.92 7.45 62.32
CA PRO A 49 -8.86 6.90 63.70
C PRO A 49 -9.36 7.95 64.75
N ASP A 50 -9.35 7.66 66.06
CA ASP A 50 -8.51 8.48 66.97
C ASP A 50 -8.47 8.00 68.44
N THR A 51 -7.30 8.28 68.99
CA THR A 51 -6.74 8.12 70.33
C THR A 51 -7.65 8.52 71.51
N CYS A 52 -7.47 7.89 72.68
CA CYS A 52 -7.18 8.61 73.92
C CYS A 52 -6.95 7.69 75.12
N ASP A 53 -5.97 8.14 75.91
CA ASP A 53 -5.42 7.59 77.12
C ASP A 53 -6.39 7.58 78.32
N LYS A 54 -6.15 6.60 79.20
CA LYS A 54 -6.49 6.63 80.63
C LYS A 54 -5.59 7.67 81.35
N PRO A 55 -5.99 8.30 82.47
CA PRO A 55 -5.98 7.57 83.75
C PRO A 55 -7.04 7.93 84.81
N THR A 56 -7.21 6.96 85.70
CA THR A 56 -7.68 6.95 87.09
C THR A 56 -7.60 8.26 87.88
N LEU A 57 -8.63 8.54 88.70
CA LEU A 57 -8.53 8.58 90.17
C LEU A 57 -9.86 8.96 90.88
N GLU A 58 -9.98 8.39 92.08
CA GLU A 58 -10.66 8.90 93.28
C GLU A 58 -12.15 8.67 93.57
N MET A 59 -12.33 7.81 94.58
CA MET A 59 -13.42 7.79 95.55
C MET A 59 -13.70 9.18 96.16
N LYS A 60 -14.98 9.48 96.37
CA LYS A 60 -15.45 10.13 97.60
C LYS A 60 -16.92 9.82 97.88
N GLN A 61 -17.17 9.73 99.17
CA GLN A 61 -18.35 9.16 99.82
C GLN A 61 -19.49 10.18 99.99
N LEU A 62 -20.65 9.62 100.40
CA LEU A 62 -21.64 10.14 101.37
C LEU A 62 -23.00 10.65 100.85
N LYS A 63 -24.01 9.97 101.43
CA LYS A 63 -25.22 10.49 102.11
C LYS A 63 -26.50 10.77 101.31
N THR A 64 -27.42 9.80 101.42
CA THR A 64 -28.74 9.87 102.09
C THR A 64 -29.57 11.16 101.94
N LEU A 65 -30.82 11.05 101.45
CA LEU A 65 -32.06 11.15 102.25
C LEU A 65 -33.34 11.16 101.40
N ASP A 66 -34.33 10.47 101.96
CA ASP A 66 -35.77 10.45 101.73
C ASP A 66 -36.46 11.79 101.37
N THR A 67 -37.55 11.75 100.59
CA THR A 67 -38.96 11.91 101.06
C THR A 67 -39.90 12.40 99.94
N THR A 68 -41.03 11.68 99.79
CA THR A 68 -42.43 12.13 99.54
C THR A 68 -42.79 13.28 98.57
N ASP A 69 -43.58 12.96 97.53
CA ASP A 69 -44.97 13.44 97.19
C ASP A 69 -45.43 14.88 97.56
N PRO A 70 -46.54 15.42 97.00
CA PRO A 70 -47.04 15.53 95.61
C PRO A 70 -47.53 16.98 95.29
N THR A 71 -48.10 17.24 94.09
CA THR A 71 -49.33 18.05 93.80
C THR A 71 -49.35 18.85 92.46
N ARG A 72 -50.33 18.49 91.61
CA ARG A 72 -51.45 19.32 91.09
C ARG A 72 -51.20 20.46 90.08
N ALA A 73 -51.78 20.32 88.87
CA ALA A 73 -52.64 21.31 88.18
C ALA A 73 -53.17 20.69 86.84
N LYS A 74 -54.45 20.32 86.72
CA LYS A 74 -55.56 21.12 86.12
C LYS A 74 -55.22 21.81 84.79
N LEU A 75 -55.90 21.45 83.70
CA LEU A 75 -56.83 22.35 82.97
C LEU A 75 -57.58 21.65 81.80
N HIS A 76 -58.90 21.84 81.79
CA HIS A 76 -59.91 21.92 80.71
C HIS A 76 -59.42 21.85 79.24
N ARG A 77 -60.17 21.35 78.23
CA ARG A 77 -61.61 21.52 77.90
C ARG A 77 -61.98 20.59 76.71
N THR A 78 -63.28 20.39 76.51
CA THR A 78 -63.97 19.46 75.59
C THR A 78 -64.29 20.08 74.20
N PRO A 79 -65.24 19.58 73.36
CA PRO A 79 -64.98 19.00 72.04
C PRO A 79 -65.74 19.73 70.89
N THR A 80 -65.74 19.23 69.65
CA THR A 80 -66.91 19.28 68.74
C THR A 80 -66.77 18.45 67.46
N PHE A 81 -67.95 18.07 66.97
CA PHE A 81 -68.35 17.17 65.89
C PHE A 81 -68.47 17.88 64.53
N SER A 82 -68.20 17.12 63.46
CA SER A 82 -68.93 16.95 62.18
C SER A 82 -69.40 18.11 61.28
N HIS A 83 -69.24 17.89 59.98
CA HIS A 83 -70.23 17.93 58.87
C HIS A 83 -69.74 18.58 57.56
N THR A 84 -70.15 17.91 56.49
CA THR A 84 -70.03 18.08 55.05
C THR A 84 -70.76 19.31 54.49
N GLU A 85 -70.28 19.87 53.35
CA GLU A 85 -70.97 19.86 52.04
C GLU A 85 -70.39 20.90 51.04
N HIS A 86 -70.62 20.57 49.76
CA HIS A 86 -70.32 21.25 48.49
C HIS A 86 -70.59 22.76 48.41
N PHE A 87 -69.82 23.49 47.58
CA PHE A 87 -70.35 24.15 46.37
C PHE A 87 -69.27 24.65 45.40
N ILE A 88 -69.75 24.89 44.18
CA ILE A 88 -69.11 25.17 42.89
C ILE A 88 -69.13 26.69 42.59
N LEU A 89 -68.26 27.11 41.65
CA LEU A 89 -68.28 28.32 40.80
C LEU A 89 -67.73 29.66 41.32
N GLU A 90 -66.90 30.23 40.43
CA GLU A 90 -66.78 31.64 40.02
C GLU A 90 -66.37 32.72 41.03
N ALA A 91 -65.18 33.27 40.78
CA ALA A 91 -64.94 34.72 40.69
C ALA A 91 -63.54 34.92 40.05
N ARG A 92 -63.40 35.52 38.87
CA ARG A 92 -63.55 36.95 38.54
C ARG A 92 -62.18 37.65 38.54
N ASN A 93 -61.88 38.33 37.45
CA ASN A 93 -61.43 39.74 37.41
C ASN A 93 -61.33 40.12 35.92
N ASP A 94 -62.07 41.12 35.42
CA ASP A 94 -61.82 42.56 35.65
C ASP A 94 -60.40 42.92 35.18
N PHE A 95 -60.12 43.89 34.30
CA PHE A 95 -60.89 44.98 33.72
C PHE A 95 -59.98 45.63 32.64
N HIS A 96 -60.56 46.35 31.66
CA HIS A 96 -60.11 47.58 30.95
C HIS A 96 -58.63 48.05 31.03
N GLU A 97 -58.02 48.68 30.02
CA GLU A 97 -58.54 49.82 29.25
C GLU A 97 -57.54 50.25 28.15
N SER A 98 -58.04 50.59 26.95
CA SER A 98 -57.65 51.77 26.12
C SER A 98 -56.19 51.93 25.63
N SER A 99 -55.84 52.59 24.51
CA SER A 99 -56.54 53.21 23.39
C SER A 99 -55.48 53.91 22.50
N PHE A 100 -55.95 54.46 21.37
CA PHE A 100 -55.36 55.48 20.50
C PHE A 100 -54.29 55.01 19.48
N LYS A 101 -54.30 55.43 18.22
CA LYS A 101 -55.24 56.15 17.32
C LYS A 101 -54.54 56.24 15.96
N SER A 102 -55.29 56.26 14.87
CA SER A 102 -55.14 57.14 13.69
C SER A 102 -56.01 56.53 12.57
N ASP A 103 -57.15 57.11 12.22
CA ASP A 103 -57.28 58.23 11.25
C ASP A 103 -56.53 57.95 9.93
N LYS A 104 -57.02 58.17 8.72
CA LYS A 104 -58.24 58.75 8.11
C LYS A 104 -57.85 58.89 6.61
N ILE A 105 -58.81 59.21 5.73
CA ILE A 105 -58.68 59.91 4.43
C ILE A 105 -59.21 59.11 3.22
N ASP A 106 -60.33 59.64 2.69
CA ASP A 106 -60.71 59.94 1.30
C ASP A 106 -60.40 58.93 0.18
N GLY A 107 -61.30 58.60 -0.74
CA GLY A 107 -62.22 59.50 -1.41
C GLY A 107 -61.72 59.80 -2.84
N MET A 108 -62.68 60.00 -3.75
CA MET A 108 -62.53 60.77 -5.00
C MET A 108 -62.01 60.05 -6.27
N MET A 109 -62.99 59.61 -7.07
CA MET A 109 -63.37 60.21 -8.36
C MET A 109 -62.29 60.62 -9.39
N ARG A 110 -62.57 60.16 -10.63
CA ARG A 110 -62.55 60.91 -11.92
C ARG A 110 -61.15 61.26 -12.48
N TYR A 111 -60.91 61.31 -13.78
CA TYR A 111 -61.65 61.04 -15.02
C TYR A 111 -60.62 61.33 -16.13
N ASN A 112 -60.51 60.40 -17.09
CA ASN A 112 -60.32 60.64 -18.52
C ASN A 112 -59.01 61.30 -19.03
N PRO A 113 -58.60 60.91 -20.25
CA PRO A 113 -58.28 61.94 -21.21
C PRO A 113 -59.06 61.75 -22.51
N ALA A 114 -59.40 62.90 -23.07
CA ALA A 114 -60.22 63.09 -24.25
C ALA A 114 -59.64 62.43 -25.50
N THR A 115 -60.55 61.95 -26.34
CA THR A 115 -60.44 62.00 -27.78
C THR A 115 -60.28 63.44 -28.24
N GLU A 116 -59.07 63.87 -28.61
CA GLU A 116 -58.86 65.01 -29.52
C GLU A 116 -57.73 64.68 -30.51
N ASN A 117 -58.11 64.67 -31.79
CA ASN A 117 -57.27 64.55 -32.97
C ASN A 117 -56.22 65.67 -33.02
N TRP A 118 -54.93 65.35 -32.99
CA TRP A 118 -53.88 66.22 -33.52
C TRP A 118 -52.74 65.41 -34.16
N THR A 119 -52.88 65.26 -35.48
CA THR A 119 -51.85 65.25 -36.55
C THR A 119 -50.37 65.04 -36.19
N GLU A 120 -49.80 63.96 -36.74
CA GLU A 120 -48.53 63.74 -37.51
C GLU A 120 -47.08 63.94 -36.98
N PRO A 121 -46.73 64.61 -35.87
CA PRO A 121 -45.45 64.35 -35.18
C PRO A 121 -45.56 63.38 -33.98
N ALA A 122 -46.79 63.01 -33.60
CA ALA A 122 -47.10 62.26 -32.38
C ALA A 122 -46.62 60.80 -32.37
N LEU A 123 -46.36 60.17 -33.52
CA LEU A 123 -46.05 58.74 -33.65
C LEU A 123 -44.70 58.32 -33.03
N LEU A 124 -43.70 59.20 -33.00
CA LEU A 124 -42.39 58.92 -32.38
C LEU A 124 -42.41 59.10 -30.85
N VAL A 125 -43.17 60.09 -30.36
CA VAL A 125 -43.43 60.27 -28.92
C VAL A 125 -44.34 59.15 -28.41
N HIS A 126 -45.36 58.74 -29.16
CA HIS A 126 -46.22 57.61 -28.80
C HIS A 126 -45.48 56.27 -28.75
N LYS A 127 -44.48 56.07 -29.61
CA LYS A 127 -43.65 54.85 -29.58
C LYS A 127 -42.73 54.84 -28.36
N ALA A 128 -42.03 55.94 -28.08
CA ALA A 128 -41.24 56.06 -26.86
C ALA A 128 -42.11 55.96 -25.59
N GLN A 129 -43.30 56.56 -25.60
CA GLN A 129 -44.30 56.41 -24.52
C GLN A 129 -44.75 54.95 -24.38
N ARG A 130 -45.01 54.24 -25.49
CA ARG A 130 -45.33 52.80 -25.46
C ARG A 130 -44.19 51.96 -24.91
N ASP A 131 -42.96 52.18 -25.34
CA ASP A 131 -41.80 51.43 -24.88
C ASP A 131 -41.54 51.70 -23.38
N THR A 132 -41.74 52.95 -22.92
CA THR A 132 -41.71 53.26 -21.47
C THR A 132 -42.90 52.66 -20.72
N GLU A 133 -44.10 52.62 -21.30
CA GLU A 133 -45.26 51.96 -20.71
C GLU A 133 -45.09 50.45 -20.63
N GLU A 134 -44.47 49.83 -21.64
CA GLU A 134 -44.16 48.40 -21.67
C GLU A 134 -43.05 48.06 -20.67
N ALA A 135 -42.02 48.90 -20.56
CA ALA A 135 -41.01 48.79 -19.51
C ALA A 135 -41.64 48.94 -18.11
N LEU A 136 -42.50 49.94 -17.90
CA LEU A 136 -43.23 50.14 -16.64
C LEU A 136 -44.21 48.99 -16.37
N ARG A 137 -44.86 48.41 -17.39
CA ARG A 137 -45.72 47.21 -17.24
C ARG A 137 -44.91 45.97 -16.92
N SER A 138 -43.75 45.81 -17.53
CA SER A 138 -42.80 44.72 -17.22
C SER A 138 -42.28 44.86 -15.80
N ASP A 139 -41.88 46.06 -15.38
CA ASP A 139 -41.43 46.35 -14.01
C ASP A 139 -42.57 46.19 -13.00
N LEU A 140 -43.78 46.64 -13.32
CA LEU A 140 -44.97 46.40 -12.51
C LEU A 140 -45.27 44.90 -12.40
N ALA A 141 -45.17 44.14 -13.48
CA ALA A 141 -45.36 42.69 -13.47
C ALA A 141 -44.28 42.00 -12.64
N ALA A 142 -43.02 42.40 -12.78
CA ALA A 142 -41.90 41.88 -12.00
C ALA A 142 -42.07 42.19 -10.50
N ILE A 143 -42.48 43.42 -10.15
CA ILE A 143 -42.80 43.82 -8.78
C ILE A 143 -44.01 43.02 -8.28
N THR A 144 -45.04 42.82 -9.08
CA THR A 144 -46.24 42.05 -8.70
C THR A 144 -45.89 40.59 -8.42
N VAL A 145 -45.05 39.97 -9.24
CA VAL A 145 -44.55 38.60 -9.00
C VAL A 145 -43.69 38.55 -7.73
N LYS A 146 -42.83 39.55 -7.51
CA LYS A 146 -42.01 39.64 -6.29
C LYS A 146 -42.87 39.84 -5.05
N CYS A 147 -43.88 40.71 -5.09
CA CYS A 147 -44.84 40.90 -4.01
C CYS A 147 -45.61 39.61 -3.73
N ARG A 148 -46.12 38.92 -4.76
CA ARG A 148 -46.77 37.62 -4.60
C ARG A 148 -45.85 36.59 -3.96
N ARG A 149 -44.60 36.47 -4.42
CA ARG A 149 -43.62 35.56 -3.82
C ARG A 149 -43.35 35.88 -2.35
N LEU A 150 -43.17 37.16 -2.01
CA LEU A 150 -42.97 37.60 -0.63
C LEU A 150 -44.23 37.35 0.23
N GLU A 151 -45.43 37.55 -0.32
CA GLU A 151 -46.70 37.22 0.34
C GLU A 151 -46.82 35.71 0.59
N GLU A 152 -46.40 34.87 -0.36
CA GLU A 152 -46.35 33.43 -0.20
C GLU A 152 -45.34 33.01 0.88
N GLU A 153 -44.12 33.56 0.87
CA GLU A 153 -43.09 33.31 1.90
C GLU A 153 -43.55 33.77 3.30
N VAL A 154 -44.25 34.92 3.39
CA VAL A 154 -44.86 35.39 4.64
C VAL A 154 -45.99 34.47 5.08
N ARG A 155 -46.84 34.00 4.16
CA ARG A 155 -47.93 33.06 4.45
C ARG A 155 -47.38 31.72 4.92
N GLU A 156 -46.33 31.20 4.31
CA GLU A 156 -45.63 29.97 4.73
C GLU A 156 -44.97 30.15 6.10
N SER A 157 -44.29 31.27 6.33
CA SER A 157 -43.70 31.59 7.64
C SER A 157 -44.76 31.70 8.74
N ARG A 158 -45.93 32.30 8.43
CA ARG A 158 -47.08 32.37 9.34
C ARG A 158 -47.69 30.99 9.59
N ALA A 159 -47.86 30.17 8.56
CA ALA A 159 -48.34 28.79 8.70
C ALA A 159 -47.39 27.97 9.58
N GLY A 160 -46.08 28.01 9.31
CA GLY A 160 -45.07 27.34 10.13
C GLY A 160 -44.94 27.91 11.55
N SER A 161 -45.25 29.19 11.77
CA SER A 161 -45.37 29.76 13.12
C SER A 161 -46.64 29.27 13.84
N SER A 162 -47.74 29.12 13.11
CA SER A 162 -49.01 28.58 13.65
C SER A 162 -48.87 27.12 14.02
N GLU A 163 -48.24 26.30 13.18
CA GLU A 163 -47.96 24.88 13.47
C GLU A 163 -47.07 24.72 14.71
N ARG A 164 -45.98 25.49 14.79
CA ARG A 164 -45.15 25.53 16.01
C ARG A 164 -45.95 25.99 17.23
N GLY A 165 -46.85 26.97 17.07
CA GLY A 165 -47.77 27.40 18.12
C GLY A 165 -48.68 26.27 18.63
N VAL A 166 -49.25 25.47 17.72
CA VAL A 166 -50.06 24.29 18.07
C VAL A 166 -49.21 23.23 18.78
N GLN A 167 -47.99 22.97 18.31
CA GLN A 167 -47.07 22.03 18.97
C GLN A 167 -46.71 22.49 20.39
N VAL A 168 -46.42 23.78 20.59
CA VAL A 168 -46.13 24.33 21.91
C VAL A 168 -47.35 24.23 22.83
N ALA A 169 -48.55 24.49 22.33
CA ALA A 169 -49.78 24.35 23.10
C ALA A 169 -50.03 22.89 23.52
N GLU A 170 -49.81 21.92 22.62
CA GLU A 170 -49.96 20.49 22.93
C GLU A 170 -48.91 20.00 23.93
N LEU A 171 -47.64 20.40 23.76
CA LEU A 171 -46.58 20.10 24.74
C LEU A 171 -46.88 20.71 26.11
N SER A 172 -47.45 21.92 26.15
CA SER A 172 -47.87 22.56 27.41
C SER A 172 -49.01 21.78 28.07
N ARG A 173 -49.99 21.32 27.29
CA ARG A 173 -51.09 20.48 27.77
C ARG A 173 -50.58 19.14 28.33
N GLN A 174 -49.62 18.50 27.66
CA GLN A 174 -48.99 17.26 28.14
C GLN A 174 -48.22 17.49 29.44
N LEU A 175 -47.46 18.58 29.53
CA LEU A 175 -46.74 18.96 30.75
C LEU A 175 -47.71 19.18 31.92
N ASP A 176 -48.84 19.86 31.69
CA ASP A 176 -49.84 20.09 32.73
C ASP A 176 -50.57 18.79 33.13
N ALA A 177 -50.83 17.88 32.20
CA ALA A 177 -51.35 16.55 32.51
C ALA A 177 -50.38 15.76 33.40
N HIS A 178 -49.07 15.80 33.10
CA HIS A 178 -48.05 15.17 33.94
C HIS A 178 -47.94 15.82 35.32
N ARG A 179 -48.05 17.15 35.43
CA ARG A 179 -48.08 17.85 36.72
C ARG A 179 -49.29 17.46 37.56
N GLN A 180 -50.47 17.35 36.94
CA GLN A 180 -51.69 16.90 37.63
C GLN A 180 -51.57 15.46 38.10
N GLU A 181 -51.03 14.57 37.26
CA GLU A 181 -50.81 13.17 37.63
C GLU A 181 -49.79 13.04 38.78
N HIS A 182 -48.69 13.78 38.71
CA HIS A 182 -47.72 13.85 39.80
C HIS A 182 -48.36 14.38 41.10
N ALA A 183 -49.22 15.41 41.02
CA ALA A 183 -49.93 15.93 42.20
C ALA A 183 -50.90 14.90 42.79
N ARG A 184 -51.61 14.12 41.96
CA ARG A 184 -52.46 13.01 42.42
C ARG A 184 -51.65 11.92 43.09
N GLN A 185 -50.54 11.51 42.47
CA GLN A 185 -49.64 10.52 43.05
C GLN A 185 -49.06 11.00 44.38
N ALA A 186 -48.61 12.26 44.46
CA ALA A 186 -48.14 12.85 45.70
C ALA A 186 -49.23 12.85 46.80
N ALA A 187 -50.48 13.19 46.47
CA ALA A 187 -51.59 13.15 47.41
C ALA A 187 -51.88 11.72 47.91
N THR A 188 -51.84 10.72 47.01
CA THR A 188 -52.00 9.32 47.41
C THR A 188 -50.87 8.85 48.33
N ILE A 189 -49.63 9.23 48.05
CA ILE A 189 -48.47 8.91 48.90
C ILE A 189 -48.64 9.53 50.28
N ILE A 190 -49.07 10.79 50.38
CA ILE A 190 -49.33 11.46 51.67
C ILE A 190 -50.43 10.73 52.44
N SER A 191 -51.54 10.38 51.78
CA SER A 191 -52.64 9.63 52.43
C SER A 191 -52.19 8.24 52.91
N LEU A 192 -51.40 7.52 52.11
CA LEU A 192 -50.86 6.21 52.50
C LEU A 192 -49.87 6.33 53.67
N ARG A 193 -49.03 7.37 53.69
CA ARG A 193 -48.14 7.65 54.82
C ARG A 193 -48.91 7.97 56.10
N SER A 194 -49.98 8.77 56.03
CA SER A 194 -50.85 9.04 57.19
C SER A 194 -51.48 7.76 57.73
N ARG A 195 -52.02 6.91 56.84
CA ARG A 195 -52.62 5.63 57.22
C ARG A 195 -51.61 4.66 57.82
N LEU A 196 -50.37 4.67 57.31
CA LEU A 196 -49.28 3.87 57.88
C LEU A 196 -48.94 4.36 59.30
N GLN A 197 -48.80 5.67 59.48
CA GLN A 197 -48.54 6.26 60.80
C GLN A 197 -49.67 5.92 61.80
N GLU A 198 -50.94 6.04 61.38
CA GLU A 198 -52.09 5.67 62.21
C GLU A 198 -52.06 4.19 62.61
N ALA A 199 -51.66 3.30 61.69
CA ALA A 199 -51.51 1.88 61.98
C ALA A 199 -50.33 1.60 62.93
N GLU A 200 -49.20 2.29 62.75
CA GLU A 200 -48.04 2.22 63.63
C GLU A 200 -48.37 2.71 65.05
N ASP A 201 -49.07 3.83 65.17
CA ASP A 201 -49.53 4.38 66.45
C ASP A 201 -50.52 3.43 67.14
N ALA A 202 -51.44 2.83 66.36
CA ALA A 202 -52.37 1.83 66.88
C ALA A 202 -51.61 0.57 67.36
N MET A 203 -50.62 0.08 66.61
CA MET A 203 -49.78 -1.04 67.03
C MET A 203 -49.00 -0.72 68.31
N ALA A 204 -48.40 0.47 68.42
CA ALA A 204 -47.70 0.91 69.62
C ALA A 204 -48.63 0.96 70.83
N SER A 205 -49.86 1.47 70.64
CA SER A 205 -50.87 1.50 71.70
C SER A 205 -51.30 0.09 72.14
N LEU A 206 -51.45 -0.84 71.20
CA LEU A 206 -51.79 -2.24 71.48
C LEU A 206 -50.64 -2.94 72.20
N GLN A 207 -49.39 -2.75 71.79
CA GLN A 207 -48.22 -3.29 72.48
C GLN A 207 -48.13 -2.76 73.92
N ALA A 208 -48.35 -1.46 74.14
CA ALA A 208 -48.38 -0.89 75.48
C ALA A 208 -49.55 -1.44 76.32
N SER A 209 -50.68 -1.79 75.71
CA SER A 209 -51.81 -2.46 76.39
C SER A 209 -51.50 -3.92 76.72
N LEU A 210 -50.85 -4.65 75.80
CA LEU A 210 -50.45 -6.04 75.97
C LEU A 210 -49.42 -6.15 77.10
N HIS A 211 -48.40 -5.30 77.09
CA HIS A 211 -47.39 -5.29 78.14
C HIS A 211 -48.00 -5.06 79.53
N ARG A 212 -48.97 -4.14 79.65
CA ARG A 212 -49.72 -3.93 80.90
C ARG A 212 -50.53 -5.16 81.31
N ALA A 213 -51.18 -5.83 80.36
CA ALA A 213 -51.92 -7.07 80.62
C ALA A 213 -50.99 -8.22 81.05
N GLU A 214 -49.82 -8.36 80.42
CA GLU A 214 -48.79 -9.34 80.78
C GLU A 214 -48.25 -9.11 82.19
N LEU A 215 -47.97 -7.85 82.57
CA LEU A 215 -47.55 -7.52 83.93
C LEU A 215 -48.63 -7.86 84.97
N SER A 216 -49.90 -7.61 84.65
CA SER A 216 -51.04 -7.98 85.51
C SER A 216 -51.18 -9.50 85.64
N ALA A 217 -51.09 -10.24 84.53
CA ALA A 217 -51.12 -11.70 84.54
C ALA A 217 -49.92 -12.30 85.32
N ALA A 218 -48.74 -11.71 85.19
CA ALA A 218 -47.55 -12.09 85.95
C ALA A 218 -47.73 -11.84 87.46
N ALA A 219 -48.40 -10.75 87.85
CA ALA A 219 -48.73 -10.50 89.25
C ALA A 219 -49.73 -11.54 89.81
N LEU A 220 -50.85 -11.78 89.10
CA LEU A 220 -51.84 -12.77 89.50
C LEU A 220 -51.28 -14.19 89.58
N THR A 221 -50.39 -14.58 88.66
CA THR A 221 -49.74 -15.90 88.71
C THR A 221 -48.77 -16.03 89.89
N ARG A 222 -48.08 -14.95 90.29
CA ARG A 222 -47.26 -14.94 91.51
C ARG A 222 -48.13 -15.05 92.76
N ASP A 223 -49.24 -14.32 92.84
CA ASP A 223 -50.12 -14.39 94.00
C ASP A 223 -50.84 -15.74 94.10
N ASN A 224 -51.27 -16.34 92.98
CA ASN A 224 -51.77 -17.71 92.97
C ASN A 224 -50.73 -18.72 93.45
N ARG A 225 -49.46 -18.56 93.07
CA ARG A 225 -48.37 -19.42 93.59
C ARG A 225 -48.18 -19.23 95.09
N ARG A 226 -48.25 -18.00 95.61
CA ARG A 226 -48.17 -17.72 97.06
C ARG A 226 -49.34 -18.35 97.81
N HIS A 227 -50.56 -18.25 97.28
CA HIS A 227 -51.72 -18.90 97.88
C HIS A 227 -51.60 -20.43 97.85
N ALA A 228 -51.15 -21.02 96.75
CA ALA A 228 -50.90 -22.45 96.66
C ALA A 228 -49.83 -22.93 97.65
N GLN A 229 -48.73 -22.18 97.79
CA GLN A 229 -47.71 -22.43 98.81
C GLN A 229 -48.30 -22.34 100.22
N ARG A 230 -49.12 -21.32 100.49
CA ARG A 230 -49.76 -21.17 101.80
C ARG A 230 -50.73 -22.30 102.11
N ILE A 231 -51.48 -22.78 101.11
CA ILE A 231 -52.36 -23.95 101.27
C ILE A 231 -51.52 -25.18 101.59
N ALA A 232 -50.46 -25.45 100.83
CA ALA A 232 -49.56 -26.57 101.10
C ALA A 232 -48.93 -26.51 102.49
N GLU A 233 -48.46 -25.33 102.93
CA GLU A 233 -47.94 -25.12 104.29
C GLU A 233 -49.00 -25.41 105.37
N LEU A 234 -50.24 -24.99 105.16
CA LEU A 234 -51.33 -25.23 106.11
C LEU A 234 -51.74 -26.70 106.12
N GLU A 235 -51.77 -27.35 104.96
CA GLU A 235 -52.01 -28.79 104.85
C GLU A 235 -50.92 -29.60 105.54
N ASP A 236 -49.65 -29.26 105.33
CA ASP A 236 -48.52 -29.92 105.98
C ASP A 236 -48.54 -29.69 107.49
N ARG A 237 -48.84 -28.47 107.96
CA ARG A 237 -49.04 -28.20 109.39
C ARG A 237 -50.18 -29.02 109.98
N LEU A 238 -51.28 -29.16 109.26
CA LEU A 238 -52.42 -29.96 109.70
C LEU A 238 -52.04 -31.44 109.79
N ARG A 239 -51.32 -31.97 108.79
CA ARG A 239 -50.82 -33.36 108.82
C ARG A 239 -49.90 -33.59 110.01
N VAL A 240 -48.93 -32.70 110.23
CA VAL A 240 -48.02 -32.79 111.38
C VAL A 240 -48.80 -32.77 112.69
N GLN A 241 -49.79 -31.88 112.85
CA GLN A 241 -50.60 -31.86 114.08
C GLN A 241 -51.45 -33.11 114.27
N LEU A 242 -51.96 -33.70 113.19
CA LEU A 242 -52.70 -34.97 113.24
C LEU A 242 -51.77 -36.12 113.62
N GLU A 243 -50.60 -36.22 113.01
CA GLU A 243 -49.58 -37.22 113.32
C GLU A 243 -49.04 -37.05 114.76
N GLU A 244 -48.86 -35.81 115.22
CA GLU A 244 -48.46 -35.50 116.60
C GLU A 244 -49.54 -35.91 117.59
N ARG A 245 -50.83 -35.65 117.28
CA ARG A 245 -51.96 -36.06 118.12
C ARG A 245 -52.10 -37.57 118.16
N GLU A 246 -52.11 -38.24 117.01
CA GLU A 246 -52.19 -39.70 116.92
C GLU A 246 -50.98 -40.35 117.59
N GLY A 247 -49.77 -39.81 117.37
CA GLY A 247 -48.57 -40.23 118.04
C GLY A 247 -48.61 -39.97 119.55
N ALA A 248 -49.24 -38.90 120.03
CA ALA A 248 -49.45 -38.64 121.45
C ALA A 248 -50.48 -39.59 122.07
N GLU A 249 -51.56 -39.89 121.35
CA GLU A 249 -52.61 -40.84 121.76
C GLU A 249 -52.05 -42.27 121.81
N GLN A 250 -51.33 -42.71 120.78
CA GLN A 250 -50.62 -43.98 120.76
C GLN A 250 -49.52 -44.07 121.81
N ARG A 251 -48.75 -42.98 122.05
CA ARG A 251 -47.78 -42.94 123.16
C ARG A 251 -48.47 -42.96 124.52
N GLY A 252 -49.64 -42.35 124.66
CA GLY A 252 -50.47 -42.40 125.87
C GLY A 252 -50.94 -43.83 126.14
N GLU A 253 -51.59 -44.46 125.17
CA GLU A 253 -52.05 -45.85 125.30
C GLU A 253 -50.90 -46.84 125.46
N ALA A 254 -49.82 -46.68 124.69
CA ALA A 254 -48.65 -47.52 124.80
C ALA A 254 -47.90 -47.28 126.12
N SER A 255 -47.82 -46.06 126.64
CA SER A 255 -47.22 -45.82 127.97
C SER A 255 -48.09 -46.36 129.09
N GLN A 256 -49.41 -46.31 128.97
CA GLN A 256 -50.32 -46.90 129.95
C GLN A 256 -50.27 -48.44 129.93
N LYS A 257 -50.26 -49.06 128.74
CA LYS A 257 -50.05 -50.51 128.57
C LYS A 257 -48.65 -50.93 129.00
N ARG A 258 -47.61 -50.21 128.57
CA ARG A 258 -46.22 -50.47 128.95
C ARG A 258 -45.95 -50.19 130.41
N LEU A 259 -46.63 -49.27 131.10
CA LEU A 259 -46.49 -49.08 132.55
C LEU A 259 -47.20 -50.20 133.32
N GLY A 260 -48.37 -50.65 132.86
CA GLY A 260 -49.02 -51.85 133.40
C GLY A 260 -48.17 -53.11 133.19
N GLU A 261 -47.63 -53.29 131.98
CA GLU A 261 -46.73 -54.38 131.63
C GLU A 261 -45.35 -54.22 132.24
N LEU A 262 -44.78 -53.02 132.41
CA LEU A 262 -43.51 -52.78 133.09
C LEU A 262 -43.66 -53.01 134.58
N VAL A 263 -44.77 -52.64 135.21
CA VAL A 263 -44.97 -52.98 136.62
C VAL A 263 -45.12 -54.50 136.77
N ALA A 264 -45.88 -55.16 135.90
CA ALA A 264 -46.01 -56.61 135.91
C ALA A 264 -44.71 -57.35 135.53
N SER A 265 -43.96 -56.82 134.56
CA SER A 265 -42.76 -57.41 133.98
C SER A 265 -41.50 -57.00 134.71
N LEU A 266 -41.40 -55.84 135.37
CA LEU A 266 -40.32 -55.50 136.31
C LEU A 266 -40.48 -56.33 137.58
N THR A 267 -41.71 -56.52 138.07
CA THR A 267 -41.96 -57.49 139.14
C THR A 267 -41.52 -58.90 138.74
N SER A 268 -41.72 -59.27 137.47
CA SER A 268 -41.32 -60.57 136.91
C SER A 268 -39.83 -60.71 136.54
N LEU A 269 -39.19 -59.67 135.97
CA LEU A 269 -37.83 -59.68 135.42
C LEU A 269 -36.78 -59.32 136.47
N LEU A 270 -37.14 -58.48 137.45
CA LEU A 270 -36.31 -58.25 138.63
C LEU A 270 -36.39 -59.42 139.62
N GLY A 271 -37.19 -60.46 139.30
CA GLY A 271 -37.32 -61.67 140.09
C GLY A 271 -38.01 -61.48 141.45
N ILE A 272 -38.83 -60.42 141.61
CA ILE A 272 -39.43 -60.06 142.90
C ILE A 272 -40.70 -60.93 143.11
N PRO A 273 -40.74 -61.81 144.12
CA PRO A 273 -41.80 -62.83 144.25
C PRO A 273 -43.19 -62.21 144.49
N LYS A 274 -44.20 -62.67 143.74
CA LYS A 274 -45.61 -62.18 143.73
C LYS A 274 -46.37 -62.29 145.07
N ALA A 275 -45.74 -62.71 146.17
CA ALA A 275 -46.41 -63.01 147.43
C ALA A 275 -46.29 -61.91 148.52
N SER A 276 -45.62 -60.79 148.28
CA SER A 276 -45.48 -59.72 149.29
C SER A 276 -46.07 -58.38 148.82
N THR A 277 -47.38 -58.26 149.08
CA THR A 277 -48.11 -57.15 149.70
C THR A 277 -47.66 -55.68 149.52
N THR A 278 -48.63 -54.87 149.07
CA THR A 278 -48.75 -53.40 149.12
C THR A 278 -47.76 -52.55 148.32
N THR A 279 -48.34 -51.54 147.67
CA THR A 279 -47.78 -50.64 146.65
C THR A 279 -46.50 -49.84 146.98
N PRO A 280 -46.05 -49.58 148.24
CA PRO A 280 -44.85 -48.76 148.43
C PRO A 280 -43.50 -49.50 148.41
N LEU A 281 -43.43 -50.80 148.76
CA LEU A 281 -42.14 -51.53 148.88
C LEU A 281 -41.60 -52.07 147.54
N LEU A 282 -42.46 -52.24 146.55
CA LEU A 282 -42.08 -52.64 145.19
C LEU A 282 -41.28 -51.53 144.47
N SER A 283 -41.46 -50.28 144.90
CA SER A 283 -40.83 -49.10 144.31
C SER A 283 -39.32 -49.08 144.54
N ASP A 284 -38.83 -49.40 145.74
CA ASP A 284 -37.40 -49.28 146.07
C ASP A 284 -36.50 -50.32 145.38
N ALA A 285 -37.00 -51.55 145.18
CA ALA A 285 -36.26 -52.59 144.46
C ALA A 285 -36.13 -52.30 142.95
N ILE A 286 -37.14 -51.64 142.37
CA ILE A 286 -37.11 -51.17 140.98
C ILE A 286 -36.07 -50.03 140.83
N VAL A 287 -35.95 -49.16 141.83
CA VAL A 287 -35.03 -48.00 141.81
C VAL A 287 -33.55 -48.41 141.71
N SER A 288 -33.10 -49.43 142.43
CA SER A 288 -31.69 -49.87 142.38
C SER A 288 -31.26 -50.46 141.03
N ARG A 289 -32.15 -51.20 140.34
CA ARG A 289 -31.83 -51.70 138.99
C ARG A 289 -31.84 -50.58 137.95
N LEU A 290 -32.72 -49.60 138.12
CA LEU A 290 -32.74 -48.41 137.28
C LEU A 290 -31.42 -47.61 137.39
N THR A 291 -30.76 -47.59 138.56
CA THR A 291 -29.48 -46.89 138.71
C THR A 291 -28.31 -47.48 137.92
N ASP A 292 -28.25 -48.80 137.71
CA ASP A 292 -27.18 -49.39 136.88
C ASP A 292 -27.44 -49.19 135.38
N LEU A 293 -28.71 -49.28 134.94
CA LEU A 293 -29.10 -48.92 133.58
C LEU A 293 -28.82 -47.45 133.26
N LEU A 294 -28.88 -46.56 134.25
CA LEU A 294 -28.51 -45.16 134.09
C LEU A 294 -27.00 -44.96 133.79
N LYS A 295 -26.11 -45.82 134.31
CA LYS A 295 -24.67 -45.75 134.01
C LYS A 295 -24.36 -46.22 132.58
N GLU A 296 -24.99 -47.30 132.15
CA GLU A 296 -24.88 -47.81 130.77
C GLU A 296 -25.43 -46.79 129.77
N LEU A 297 -26.56 -46.14 130.09
CA LEU A 297 -27.08 -45.01 129.32
C LEU A 297 -26.09 -43.83 129.25
N GLY A 298 -25.28 -43.62 130.28
CA GLY A 298 -24.21 -42.61 130.28
C GLY A 298 -23.15 -42.90 129.22
N VAL A 299 -22.61 -44.12 129.20
CA VAL A 299 -21.61 -44.54 128.20
C VAL A 299 -22.17 -44.47 126.78
N LEU A 300 -23.41 -44.93 126.58
CA LEU A 300 -24.08 -44.86 125.28
C LEU A 300 -24.35 -43.42 124.82
N ARG A 301 -24.62 -42.48 125.74
CA ARG A 301 -24.76 -41.05 125.42
C ARG A 301 -23.44 -40.44 124.96
N VAL A 302 -22.31 -40.81 125.58
CA VAL A 302 -20.99 -40.36 125.14
C VAL A 302 -20.67 -40.90 123.76
N GLY A 303 -20.84 -42.21 123.52
CA GLY A 303 -20.62 -42.80 122.19
C GLY A 303 -21.56 -42.23 121.12
N LYS A 304 -22.80 -41.88 121.47
CA LYS A 304 -23.71 -41.16 120.57
C LYS A 304 -23.17 -39.77 120.22
N ALA A 305 -22.69 -39.01 121.21
CA ALA A 305 -22.13 -37.67 120.98
C ALA A 305 -20.89 -37.73 120.08
N GLU A 306 -20.01 -38.71 120.28
CA GLU A 306 -18.83 -38.93 119.42
C GLU A 306 -19.22 -39.25 117.96
N LEU A 307 -20.27 -40.04 117.74
CA LEU A 307 -20.80 -40.32 116.41
C LEU A 307 -21.50 -39.10 115.77
N GLU A 308 -22.23 -38.31 116.55
CA GLU A 308 -22.84 -37.06 116.09
C GLU A 308 -21.77 -36.04 115.68
N GLU A 309 -20.68 -35.93 116.45
CA GLU A 309 -19.54 -35.08 116.10
C GLU A 309 -18.83 -35.58 114.84
N SER A 310 -18.58 -36.88 114.72
CA SER A 310 -18.00 -37.46 113.51
C SER A 310 -18.88 -37.22 112.29
N LEU A 311 -20.21 -37.37 112.42
CA LEU A 311 -21.16 -37.08 111.34
C LEU A 311 -21.15 -35.61 110.95
N GLN A 312 -21.09 -34.68 111.92
CA GLN A 312 -20.96 -33.25 111.64
C GLN A 312 -19.65 -32.91 110.93
N GLN A 313 -18.52 -33.51 111.35
CA GLN A 313 -17.23 -33.34 110.68
C GLN A 313 -17.28 -33.87 109.23
N GLN A 314 -17.90 -35.04 109.01
CA GLN A 314 -18.08 -35.60 107.66
C GLN A 314 -19.03 -34.76 106.80
N ALA A 315 -20.10 -34.21 107.37
CA ALA A 315 -21.01 -33.30 106.66
C ALA A 315 -20.30 -32.00 106.26
N ALA A 316 -19.51 -31.41 107.16
CA ALA A 316 -18.71 -30.22 106.86
C ALA A 316 -17.66 -30.50 105.78
N ALA A 317 -16.99 -31.66 105.80
CA ALA A 317 -16.07 -32.09 104.76
C ALA A 317 -16.75 -32.28 103.41
N ALA A 318 -17.95 -32.88 103.39
CA ALA A 318 -18.75 -33.04 102.18
C ALA A 318 -19.24 -31.69 101.60
N GLU A 319 -19.61 -30.75 102.47
CA GLU A 319 -19.98 -29.38 102.08
C GLU A 319 -18.77 -28.66 101.44
N GLY A 320 -17.59 -28.77 102.06
CA GLY A 320 -16.34 -28.26 101.51
C GLY A 320 -16.00 -28.89 100.15
N ALA A 321 -16.12 -30.21 100.03
CA ALA A 321 -15.92 -30.91 98.75
C ALA A 321 -16.90 -30.44 97.68
N ARG A 322 -18.20 -30.28 98.00
CA ARG A 322 -19.19 -29.73 97.07
C ARG A 322 -18.80 -28.32 96.61
N GLN A 323 -18.44 -27.42 97.53
CA GLN A 323 -17.99 -26.08 97.19
C GLN A 323 -16.76 -26.10 96.25
N THR A 324 -15.80 -27.00 96.49
CA THR A 324 -14.64 -27.15 95.58
C THR A 324 -15.06 -27.63 94.20
N VAL A 325 -15.99 -28.59 94.10
CA VAL A 325 -16.53 -29.06 92.81
C VAL A 325 -17.25 -27.92 92.09
N THR A 326 -18.10 -27.15 92.78
CA THR A 326 -18.80 -26.01 92.16
C THR A 326 -17.82 -24.97 91.64
N ARG A 327 -16.74 -24.68 92.38
CA ARG A 327 -15.68 -23.78 91.94
C ARG A 327 -14.95 -24.31 90.71
N LEU A 328 -14.62 -25.60 90.68
CA LEU A 328 -13.97 -26.23 89.52
C LEU A 328 -14.87 -26.24 88.29
N LEU A 329 -16.19 -26.43 88.45
CA LEU A 329 -17.16 -26.34 87.36
C LEU A 329 -17.24 -24.90 86.80
N GLN A 330 -17.25 -23.89 87.67
CA GLN A 330 -17.18 -22.49 87.23
C GLN A 330 -15.89 -22.20 86.46
N GLN A 331 -14.74 -22.67 86.97
CA GLN A 331 -13.46 -22.55 86.27
C GLN A 331 -13.48 -23.23 84.90
N LEU A 332 -14.05 -24.44 84.80
CA LEU A 332 -14.21 -25.15 83.53
C LEU A 332 -15.11 -24.38 82.56
N ASP A 333 -16.21 -23.80 83.04
CA ASP A 333 -17.11 -23.00 82.20
C ASP A 333 -16.45 -21.71 81.72
N ASP A 334 -15.67 -21.04 82.56
CA ASP A 334 -14.90 -19.86 82.20
C ASP A 334 -13.80 -20.20 81.18
N GLU A 335 -13.09 -21.32 81.35
CA GLU A 335 -12.13 -21.84 80.38
C GLU A 335 -12.81 -22.20 79.04
N ARG A 336 -13.99 -22.81 79.07
CA ARG A 336 -14.77 -23.10 77.85
C ARG A 336 -15.16 -21.83 77.11
N ARG A 337 -15.62 -20.79 77.81
CA ARG A 337 -15.92 -19.48 77.20
C ARG A 337 -14.66 -18.85 76.60
N SER A 338 -13.54 -18.88 77.34
CA SER A 338 -12.22 -18.45 76.85
C SER A 338 -11.80 -19.18 75.58
N LEU A 339 -11.93 -20.51 75.54
CA LEU A 339 -11.61 -21.33 74.36
C LEU A 339 -12.50 -21.00 73.15
N ILE A 340 -13.79 -20.68 73.38
CA ILE A 340 -14.69 -20.20 72.33
C ILE A 340 -14.22 -18.86 71.78
N CYS A 341 -13.87 -17.90 72.64
CA CYS A 341 -13.34 -16.60 72.21
C CYS A 341 -12.07 -16.77 71.38
N VAL A 342 -11.10 -17.58 71.84
CA VAL A 342 -9.85 -17.84 71.12
C VAL A 342 -10.10 -18.54 69.79
N ARG A 343 -11.07 -19.46 69.72
CA ARG A 343 -11.47 -20.11 68.46
C ARG A 343 -12.01 -19.08 67.48
N ASP A 344 -12.92 -18.21 67.92
CA ASP A 344 -13.56 -17.21 67.06
C ASP A 344 -12.53 -16.16 66.58
N GLU A 345 -11.62 -15.72 67.45
CA GLU A 345 -10.47 -14.89 67.08
C GLU A 345 -9.58 -15.58 66.02
N ARG A 346 -9.31 -16.87 66.20
CA ARG A 346 -8.54 -17.66 65.22
C ARG A 346 -9.27 -17.78 63.88
N GLU A 347 -10.60 -17.87 63.85
CA GLU A 347 -11.38 -17.87 62.61
C GLU A 347 -11.31 -16.52 61.90
N VAL A 348 -11.36 -15.41 62.63
CA VAL A 348 -11.16 -14.07 62.07
C VAL A 348 -9.76 -13.94 61.47
N LEU A 349 -8.73 -14.39 62.19
CA LEU A 349 -7.35 -14.39 61.69
C LEU A 349 -7.15 -15.28 60.46
N ARG A 350 -7.83 -16.44 60.40
CA ARG A 350 -7.81 -17.29 59.19
C ARG A 350 -8.45 -16.59 57.99
N LYS A 351 -9.60 -15.93 58.19
CA LYS A 351 -10.26 -15.17 57.11
C LYS A 351 -9.37 -14.04 56.60
N SER A 352 -8.75 -13.27 57.50
CA SER A 352 -7.84 -12.19 57.11
C SER A 352 -6.58 -12.73 56.42
N GLU A 353 -6.05 -13.88 56.84
CA GLU A 353 -4.96 -14.58 56.16
C GLU A 353 -5.33 -14.99 54.73
N ASP A 354 -6.53 -15.55 54.53
CA ASP A 354 -7.00 -15.95 53.21
C ASP A 354 -7.27 -14.75 52.29
N GLU A 355 -7.80 -13.65 52.83
CA GLU A 355 -7.90 -12.38 52.11
C GLU A 355 -6.53 -11.84 51.70
N LEU A 356 -5.56 -11.85 52.61
CA LEU A 356 -4.19 -11.42 52.33
C LEU A 356 -3.53 -12.31 51.27
N ARG A 357 -3.75 -13.63 51.33
CA ARG A 357 -3.29 -14.57 50.29
C ARG A 357 -3.92 -14.30 48.93
N LEU A 358 -5.19 -13.92 48.89
CA LEU A 358 -5.87 -13.57 47.63
C LEU A 358 -5.30 -12.26 47.05
N ARG A 359 -5.12 -11.23 47.89
CA ARG A 359 -4.47 -9.96 47.49
C ARG A 359 -3.04 -10.19 47.00
N MET A 360 -2.28 -11.05 47.69
CA MET A 360 -0.92 -11.42 47.30
C MET A 360 -0.91 -12.09 45.92
N ARG A 361 -1.77 -13.09 45.68
CA ARG A 361 -1.91 -13.73 44.36
C ARG A 361 -2.28 -12.73 43.25
N GLY A 362 -3.23 -11.83 43.52
CA GLY A 362 -3.57 -10.76 42.57
C GLY A 362 -2.37 -9.88 42.24
N SER A 363 -1.58 -9.48 43.25
CA SER A 363 -0.36 -8.70 43.03
C SER A 363 0.74 -9.49 42.30
N GLU A 364 0.85 -10.80 42.52
CA GLU A 364 1.79 -11.66 41.80
C GLU A 364 1.42 -11.77 40.32
N GLU A 365 0.14 -11.94 40.00
CA GLU A 365 -0.39 -11.94 38.63
C GLU A 365 -0.15 -10.60 37.93
N GLU A 366 -0.39 -9.47 38.62
CA GLU A 366 -0.07 -8.13 38.12
C GLU A 366 1.43 -7.99 37.82
N VAL A 367 2.31 -8.45 38.72
CA VAL A 367 3.77 -8.42 38.51
C VAL A 367 4.16 -9.26 37.30
N VAL A 368 3.57 -10.44 37.10
CA VAL A 368 3.82 -11.27 35.91
C VAL A 368 3.38 -10.54 34.64
N SER A 369 2.17 -9.99 34.60
CA SER A 369 1.66 -9.20 33.47
C SER A 369 2.54 -7.99 33.15
N LEU A 370 3.00 -7.26 34.18
CA LEU A 370 3.94 -6.15 34.00
C LEU A 370 5.29 -6.61 33.45
N ARG A 371 5.82 -7.74 33.92
CA ARG A 371 7.06 -8.32 33.38
C ARG A 371 6.92 -8.73 31.92
N GLU A 372 5.80 -9.36 31.54
CA GLU A 372 5.51 -9.71 30.14
C GLU A 372 5.40 -8.47 29.26
N ARG A 373 4.71 -7.41 29.74
CA ARG A 373 4.67 -6.12 29.06
C ARG A 373 6.06 -5.54 28.87
N VAL A 374 6.88 -5.49 29.93
CA VAL A 374 8.27 -5.01 29.85
C VAL A 374 9.11 -5.85 28.87
N HIS A 375 8.93 -7.17 28.85
CA HIS A 375 9.62 -8.03 27.90
C HIS A 375 9.18 -7.76 26.45
N SER A 376 7.88 -7.55 26.22
CA SER A 376 7.33 -7.22 24.90
C SER A 376 7.84 -5.86 24.40
N THR A 377 7.87 -4.84 25.28
CA THR A 377 8.37 -3.51 24.92
C THR A 377 9.88 -3.55 24.71
N SER A 378 10.65 -4.23 25.57
CA SER A 378 12.08 -4.44 25.38
C SER A 378 12.38 -5.15 24.06
N SER A 379 11.62 -6.20 23.71
CA SER A 379 11.81 -6.92 22.45
C SER A 379 11.47 -6.06 21.24
N SER A 380 10.40 -5.25 21.32
CA SER A 380 10.07 -4.29 20.26
C SER A 380 11.14 -3.21 20.12
N LEU A 381 11.70 -2.74 21.24
CA LEU A 381 12.76 -1.74 21.26
C LEU A 381 14.05 -2.30 20.65
N SER A 382 14.42 -3.53 20.98
CA SER A 382 15.54 -4.23 20.33
C SER A 382 15.35 -4.33 18.82
N ARG A 383 14.15 -4.68 18.32
CA ARG A 383 13.86 -4.68 16.88
C ARG A 383 14.01 -3.28 16.26
N THR A 384 13.48 -2.24 16.91
CA THR A 384 13.64 -0.87 16.40
C THR A 384 15.09 -0.38 16.42
N LEU A 385 15.90 -0.85 17.37
CA LEU A 385 17.34 -0.57 17.39
C LEU A 385 18.07 -1.31 16.26
N GLU A 386 17.72 -2.57 16.00
CA GLU A 386 18.25 -3.32 14.86
C GLU A 386 17.89 -2.65 13.52
N ASP A 387 16.64 -2.20 13.37
CA ASP A 387 16.20 -1.42 12.21
C ASP A 387 16.95 -0.10 12.08
N LEU A 388 17.16 0.62 13.18
CA LEU A 388 17.93 1.86 13.20
C LEU A 388 19.36 1.60 12.75
N HIS A 389 20.07 0.63 13.33
CA HIS A 389 21.42 0.26 12.90
C HIS A 389 21.47 -0.14 11.42
N ALA A 390 20.46 -0.85 10.92
CA ALA A 390 20.36 -1.19 9.51
C ALA A 390 20.18 0.06 8.62
N THR A 391 19.39 1.04 9.07
CA THR A 391 19.25 2.33 8.35
C THR A 391 20.51 3.18 8.43
N GLU A 392 21.21 3.19 9.56
CA GLU A 392 22.51 3.87 9.72
C GLU A 392 23.55 3.25 8.79
N ALA A 393 23.64 1.93 8.71
CA ALA A 393 24.51 1.23 7.76
C ALA A 393 24.20 1.61 6.30
N LYS A 394 22.91 1.66 5.93
CA LYS A 394 22.48 2.13 4.60
C LYS A 394 22.84 3.60 4.35
N LEU A 395 22.72 4.47 5.35
CA LEU A 395 23.13 5.87 5.26
C LEU A 395 24.64 6.01 5.09
N HIS A 396 25.43 5.22 5.81
CA HIS A 396 26.88 5.17 5.63
C HIS A 396 27.25 4.71 4.21
N GLN A 397 26.62 3.64 3.72
CA GLN A 397 26.81 3.18 2.35
C GLN A 397 26.46 4.26 1.32
N ALA A 398 25.30 4.92 1.46
CA ALA A 398 24.89 5.99 0.55
C ALA A 398 25.84 7.20 0.61
N ARG A 399 26.39 7.53 1.78
CA ARG A 399 27.42 8.57 1.92
C ARG A 399 28.69 8.19 1.16
N ASP A 400 29.16 6.95 1.30
CA ASP A 400 30.34 6.48 0.57
C ASP A 400 30.11 6.49 -0.95
N GLU A 401 28.93 6.06 -1.40
CA GLU A 401 28.52 6.13 -2.81
C GLU A 401 28.47 7.58 -3.32
N CYS A 402 27.93 8.52 -2.54
CA CYS A 402 27.94 9.95 -2.87
C CYS A 402 29.37 10.48 -3.04
N VAL A 403 30.29 10.14 -2.14
CA VAL A 403 31.70 10.54 -2.26
C VAL A 403 32.33 9.99 -3.54
N VAL A 404 32.06 8.73 -3.88
CA VAL A 404 32.54 8.12 -5.14
C VAL A 404 31.96 8.84 -6.36
N VAL A 405 30.67 9.16 -6.35
CA VAL A 405 30.01 9.90 -7.44
C VAL A 405 30.57 11.31 -7.56
N GLU A 406 30.80 12.02 -6.46
CA GLU A 406 31.42 13.34 -6.44
C GLU A 406 32.83 13.31 -7.03
N HIS A 407 33.65 12.32 -6.67
CA HIS A 407 34.98 12.15 -7.24
C HIS A 407 34.92 11.90 -8.75
N ARG A 408 34.02 11.00 -9.21
CA ARG A 408 33.81 10.76 -10.66
C ARG A 408 33.35 12.03 -11.38
N ARG A 409 32.46 12.81 -10.77
CA ARG A 409 31.99 14.09 -11.29
C ARG A 409 33.15 15.09 -11.42
N GLN A 410 33.99 15.21 -10.39
CA GLN A 410 35.18 16.06 -10.42
C GLN A 410 36.17 15.62 -11.48
N GLN A 411 36.42 14.31 -11.64
CA GLN A 411 37.26 13.77 -12.72
C GLN A 411 36.71 14.14 -14.10
N ALA A 412 35.42 13.90 -14.35
CA ALA A 412 34.77 14.27 -15.61
C ALA A 412 34.81 15.79 -15.86
N GLU A 413 34.66 16.62 -14.82
CA GLU A 413 34.81 18.08 -14.94
C GLU A 413 36.23 18.49 -15.32
N VAL A 414 37.25 17.84 -14.75
CA VAL A 414 38.66 18.09 -15.10
C VAL A 414 38.93 17.65 -16.54
N GLU A 415 38.45 16.48 -16.96
CA GLU A 415 38.57 15.99 -18.33
C GLU A 415 37.89 16.94 -19.32
N TRP A 416 36.67 17.39 -19.03
CA TRP A 416 35.92 18.35 -19.84
C TRP A 416 36.66 19.69 -19.98
N LYS A 417 37.15 20.24 -18.87
CA LYS A 417 38.00 21.45 -18.88
C LYS A 417 39.28 21.21 -19.68
N GLY A 418 39.86 20.02 -19.61
CA GLY A 418 40.99 19.59 -20.42
C GLY A 418 40.67 19.64 -21.92
N VAL A 419 39.54 19.09 -22.34
CA VAL A 419 39.07 19.14 -23.73
C VAL A 419 38.86 20.60 -24.17
N LEU A 420 38.18 21.44 -23.37
CA LEU A 420 38.00 22.85 -23.69
C LEU A 420 39.34 23.59 -23.86
N ASN A 421 40.31 23.33 -22.96
CA ASN A 421 41.66 23.88 -23.08
C ASN A 421 42.36 23.42 -24.38
N THR A 422 42.27 22.14 -24.74
CA THR A 422 42.86 21.64 -25.99
C THR A 422 42.24 22.31 -27.21
N ILE A 423 40.91 22.44 -27.26
CA ILE A 423 40.21 23.12 -28.37
C ILE A 423 40.61 24.59 -28.44
N ALA A 424 40.60 25.32 -27.31
CA ALA A 424 41.03 26.71 -27.25
C ALA A 424 42.47 26.91 -27.73
N SER A 425 43.37 25.98 -27.39
CA SER A 425 44.77 26.00 -27.84
C SER A 425 44.91 25.76 -29.36
N LEU A 426 44.15 24.82 -29.92
CA LEU A 426 44.13 24.54 -31.37
C LEU A 426 43.57 25.72 -32.16
N LEU A 427 42.55 26.38 -31.62
CA LEU A 427 41.98 27.59 -32.22
C LEU A 427 42.97 28.77 -32.17
N SER A 428 43.69 28.92 -31.06
CA SER A 428 44.68 29.99 -30.87
C SER A 428 45.99 29.80 -31.65
N THR A 429 46.37 28.56 -31.99
CA THR A 429 47.62 28.26 -32.74
C THR A 429 47.44 28.33 -34.25
N SER A 430 46.21 28.22 -34.74
CA SER A 430 45.91 28.25 -36.19
C SER A 430 45.79 29.66 -36.78
N THR A 431 45.81 30.71 -35.96
CA THR A 431 45.70 32.10 -36.42
C THR A 431 47.07 32.60 -36.90
N THR A 432 47.48 32.19 -38.11
CA THR A 432 48.71 32.65 -38.76
C THR A 432 48.54 33.90 -39.64
N THR A 433 47.44 34.64 -39.50
CA THR A 433 47.27 35.93 -40.20
C THR A 433 47.39 37.09 -39.21
N ALA A 434 48.39 37.92 -39.46
CA ALA A 434 48.97 39.01 -38.68
C ALA A 434 48.04 40.18 -38.23
N ALA A 435 46.84 39.91 -37.71
CA ALA A 435 46.03 40.92 -37.03
C ALA A 435 45.25 40.29 -35.86
N GLU A 436 45.50 40.85 -34.66
CA GLU A 436 44.84 40.60 -33.37
C GLU A 436 45.15 39.27 -32.68
N GLY A 437 46.19 39.30 -31.82
CA GLY A 437 46.57 38.22 -30.91
C GLY A 437 45.64 38.07 -29.70
N ALA A 438 44.37 37.75 -29.94
CA ALA A 438 43.46 37.32 -28.88
C ALA A 438 43.59 35.80 -28.70
N ARG A 439 44.23 35.35 -27.61
CA ARG A 439 44.14 33.94 -27.19
C ARG A 439 42.68 33.64 -26.87
N VAL A 440 42.12 32.62 -27.50
CA VAL A 440 40.75 32.17 -27.22
C VAL A 440 40.75 31.60 -25.80
N ALA A 441 39.91 32.14 -24.93
CA ALA A 441 39.77 31.61 -23.58
C ALA A 441 39.10 30.23 -23.63
N PRO A 442 39.42 29.31 -22.68
CA PRO A 442 38.83 27.98 -22.61
C PRO A 442 37.41 27.99 -22.03
N ALA A 443 36.57 28.91 -22.50
CA ALA A 443 35.15 28.94 -22.25
C ALA A 443 34.40 28.48 -23.51
N PRO A 444 33.30 27.72 -23.37
CA PRO A 444 32.58 27.16 -24.52
C PRO A 444 32.07 28.25 -25.46
N ASP A 445 31.58 29.38 -24.94
CA ASP A 445 31.04 30.47 -25.74
C ASP A 445 32.13 31.17 -26.57
N ASP A 446 33.31 31.40 -25.97
CA ASP A 446 34.47 32.00 -26.66
C ASP A 446 35.04 31.07 -27.74
N ILE A 447 35.07 29.76 -27.46
CA ILE A 447 35.45 28.73 -28.43
C ILE A 447 34.46 28.69 -29.60
N VAL A 448 33.16 28.72 -29.33
CA VAL A 448 32.11 28.73 -30.36
C VAL A 448 32.21 29.98 -31.21
N GLN A 449 32.41 31.15 -30.60
CA GLN A 449 32.56 32.41 -31.33
C GLN A 449 33.80 32.40 -32.25
N ALA A 450 34.95 31.91 -31.75
CA ALA A 450 36.16 31.75 -32.56
C ALA A 450 36.01 30.72 -33.70
N LEU A 451 35.24 29.64 -33.48
CA LEU A 451 34.90 28.69 -34.55
C LEU A 451 34.01 29.34 -35.61
N GLN A 452 32.98 30.10 -35.19
CA GLN A 452 32.08 30.79 -36.11
C GLN A 452 32.81 31.81 -36.99
N THR A 453 33.72 32.60 -36.42
CA THR A 453 34.54 33.55 -37.19
C THR A 453 35.47 32.82 -38.17
N ARG A 454 36.10 31.71 -37.77
CA ARG A 454 36.91 30.88 -38.68
C ARG A 454 36.10 30.26 -39.82
N VAL A 455 34.88 29.81 -39.54
CA VAL A 455 33.99 29.27 -40.58
C VAL A 455 33.58 30.39 -41.54
N ALA A 456 33.31 31.60 -41.04
CA ALA A 456 33.00 32.75 -41.90
C ALA A 456 34.18 33.11 -42.82
N THR A 457 35.40 33.24 -42.29
CA THR A 457 36.58 33.53 -43.12
C THR A 457 36.89 32.41 -44.10
N ALA A 458 36.72 31.14 -43.72
CA ALA A 458 36.87 30.02 -44.65
C ALA A 458 35.83 30.03 -45.78
N ARG A 459 34.58 30.41 -45.50
CA ARG A 459 33.53 30.61 -46.52
C ARG A 459 33.89 31.74 -47.47
N GLU A 460 34.36 32.87 -46.97
CA GLU A 460 34.82 33.99 -47.81
C GLU A 460 35.98 33.57 -48.73
N MET A 461 36.96 32.82 -48.20
CA MET A 461 38.07 32.28 -48.99
C MET A 461 37.60 31.25 -50.03
N PHE A 462 36.60 30.43 -49.70
CA PHE A 462 35.99 29.49 -50.65
C PHE A 462 35.28 30.25 -51.78
N GLU A 463 34.47 31.26 -51.47
CA GLU A 463 33.82 32.10 -52.47
C GLU A 463 34.85 32.83 -53.35
N ALA A 464 35.93 33.35 -52.77
CA ALA A 464 37.03 33.96 -53.52
C ALA A 464 37.71 32.95 -54.47
N ASN A 465 37.91 31.71 -54.01
CA ASN A 465 38.47 30.64 -54.82
C ASN A 465 37.53 30.26 -55.97
N GLU A 466 36.22 30.15 -55.72
CA GLU A 466 35.24 29.92 -56.78
C GLU A 466 35.25 31.06 -57.81
N ARG A 467 35.35 32.33 -57.38
CA ARG A 467 35.52 33.48 -58.30
C ARG A 467 36.80 33.36 -59.13
N LEU A 468 37.91 32.94 -58.51
CA LEU A 468 39.17 32.72 -59.22
C LEU A 468 39.09 31.54 -60.20
N LYS A 469 38.43 30.43 -59.84
CA LYS A 469 38.18 29.30 -60.74
C LYS A 469 37.33 29.71 -61.94
N HIS A 470 36.26 30.47 -61.72
CA HIS A 470 35.45 31.00 -62.82
C HIS A 470 36.27 31.92 -63.73
N ARG A 471 37.14 32.75 -63.15
CA ARG A 471 38.07 33.59 -63.92
C ARG A 471 39.10 32.76 -64.69
N ALA A 472 39.61 31.68 -64.10
CA ALA A 472 40.53 30.76 -64.76
C ALA A 472 39.84 30.04 -65.92
N ALA A 473 38.65 29.50 -65.73
CA ALA A 473 37.85 28.88 -66.79
C ALA A 473 37.56 29.87 -67.94
N ASN A 474 37.18 31.12 -67.63
CA ASN A 474 36.98 32.15 -68.64
C ASN A 474 38.28 32.45 -69.43
N LEU A 475 39.44 32.45 -68.75
CA LEU A 475 40.73 32.62 -69.42
C LEU A 475 41.10 31.39 -70.26
N GLU A 476 40.79 30.18 -69.80
CA GLU A 476 40.95 28.94 -70.56
C GLU A 476 40.10 28.95 -71.84
N ASP A 477 38.82 29.33 -71.76
CA ASP A 477 37.95 29.49 -72.92
C ASP A 477 38.49 30.53 -73.91
N GLN A 478 38.98 31.68 -73.40
CA GLN A 478 39.62 32.70 -74.24
C GLN A 478 40.86 32.17 -74.94
N VAL A 479 41.72 31.42 -74.24
CA VAL A 479 42.90 30.78 -74.83
C VAL A 479 42.49 29.73 -75.84
N SER A 480 41.46 28.91 -75.57
CA SER A 480 40.93 27.91 -76.50
C SER A 480 40.47 28.55 -77.82
N VAL A 481 39.67 29.62 -77.74
CA VAL A 481 39.24 30.37 -78.93
C VAL A 481 40.43 30.98 -79.66
N GLN A 482 41.42 31.52 -78.95
CA GLN A 482 42.65 32.01 -79.57
C GLN A 482 43.41 30.88 -80.28
N THR A 483 43.56 29.71 -79.66
CA THR A 483 44.23 28.56 -80.29
C THR A 483 43.49 28.07 -81.53
N GLU A 484 42.15 28.00 -81.52
CA GLU A 484 41.37 27.64 -82.69
C GLU A 484 41.54 28.65 -83.84
N LEU A 485 41.57 29.95 -83.51
CA LEU A 485 41.83 31.01 -84.48
C LEU A 485 43.25 30.91 -85.06
N TYR A 486 44.26 30.65 -84.22
CA TYR A 486 45.65 30.43 -84.65
C TYR A 486 45.77 29.18 -85.54
N GLU A 487 45.13 28.06 -85.18
CA GLU A 487 45.10 26.85 -86.00
C GLU A 487 44.38 27.07 -87.34
N ALA A 488 43.27 27.82 -87.35
CA ALA A 488 42.57 28.18 -88.57
C ALA A 488 43.41 29.12 -89.47
N ALA A 489 44.23 29.99 -88.88
CA ALA A 489 45.19 30.81 -89.62
C ALA A 489 46.32 29.93 -90.20
N CYS A 490 46.87 28.99 -89.42
CA CYS A 490 47.89 28.06 -89.89
C CYS A 490 47.39 27.17 -91.03
N ARG A 491 46.16 26.64 -90.94
CA ARG A 491 45.53 25.88 -92.03
C ARG A 491 45.39 26.70 -93.31
N ARG A 492 45.00 27.97 -93.20
CA ARG A 492 44.93 28.89 -94.35
C ARG A 492 46.31 29.17 -94.94
N ALA A 493 47.32 29.38 -94.10
CA ALA A 493 48.69 29.58 -94.54
C ALA A 493 49.25 28.35 -95.28
N HIS A 494 49.09 27.14 -94.72
CA HIS A 494 49.52 25.91 -95.38
C HIS A 494 48.81 25.66 -96.71
N LYS A 495 47.49 25.92 -96.80
CA LYS A 495 46.77 25.81 -98.07
C LYS A 495 47.31 26.79 -99.12
N ALA A 496 47.61 28.03 -98.72
CA ALA A 496 48.25 29.00 -99.59
C ALA A 496 49.67 28.58 -100.01
N GLU A 497 50.44 27.93 -99.13
CA GLU A 497 51.74 27.35 -99.47
C GLU A 497 51.62 26.20 -100.47
N GLU A 498 50.65 25.30 -100.30
CA GLU A 498 50.35 24.22 -101.25
C GLU A 498 49.95 24.77 -102.61
N ASP A 499 49.03 25.73 -102.66
CA ASP A 499 48.63 26.42 -103.88
C ASP A 499 49.86 27.06 -104.56
N ASN A 500 50.73 27.71 -103.79
CA ASN A 500 51.98 28.28 -104.32
C ASN A 500 52.93 27.20 -104.86
N ARG A 501 53.10 26.05 -104.17
CA ARG A 501 53.88 24.91 -104.69
C ARG A 501 53.30 24.38 -105.99
N THR A 502 51.98 24.28 -106.12
CA THR A 502 51.33 23.84 -107.37
C THR A 502 51.54 24.84 -108.51
N LEU A 503 51.42 26.14 -108.23
CA LEU A 503 51.69 27.20 -109.20
C LEU A 503 53.15 27.19 -109.62
N GLN A 504 54.10 27.01 -108.69
CA GLN A 504 55.52 26.87 -109.00
C GLN A 504 55.81 25.64 -109.87
N ALA A 505 55.18 24.49 -109.58
CA ALA A 505 55.30 23.31 -110.43
C ALA A 505 54.77 23.58 -111.84
N ARG A 506 53.64 24.28 -111.97
CA ARG A 506 53.04 24.65 -113.25
C ARG A 506 53.88 25.64 -114.03
N VAL A 507 54.54 26.59 -113.34
CA VAL A 507 55.52 27.48 -113.95
C VAL A 507 56.70 26.67 -114.48
N ARG A 508 57.27 25.75 -113.70
CA ARG A 508 58.38 24.90 -114.17
C ARG A 508 58.01 24.04 -115.38
N THR A 509 56.79 23.48 -115.44
CA THR A 509 56.34 22.74 -116.64
C THR A 509 56.21 23.66 -117.84
N LEU A 510 55.66 24.87 -117.67
CA LEU A 510 55.57 25.85 -118.77
C LEU A 510 56.94 26.34 -119.22
N GLU A 511 57.90 26.53 -118.31
CA GLU A 511 59.29 26.83 -118.62
C GLU A 511 59.94 25.69 -119.44
N ALA A 512 59.69 24.43 -119.07
CA ALA A 512 60.17 23.27 -119.82
C ALA A 512 59.52 23.14 -121.21
N ASP A 513 58.21 23.37 -121.32
CA ASP A 513 57.47 23.35 -122.59
C ASP A 513 57.94 24.47 -123.53
N LEU A 514 58.21 25.66 -122.99
CA LEU A 514 58.79 26.77 -123.74
C LEU A 514 60.19 26.40 -124.24
N GLY A 515 61.05 25.85 -123.38
CA GLY A 515 62.38 25.37 -123.77
C GLY A 515 62.33 24.30 -124.86
N ALA A 516 61.39 23.34 -124.77
CA ALA A 516 61.17 22.34 -125.82
C ALA A 516 60.69 22.97 -127.14
N SER A 517 59.81 23.98 -127.08
CA SER A 517 59.37 24.72 -128.27
C SER A 517 60.51 25.55 -128.90
N GLU A 518 61.40 26.12 -128.09
CA GLU A 518 62.57 26.84 -128.57
C GLU A 518 63.56 25.89 -129.26
N GLN A 519 63.86 24.75 -128.64
CA GLN A 519 64.70 23.72 -129.24
C GLN A 519 64.12 23.20 -130.57
N ALA A 520 62.82 22.91 -130.63
CA ALA A 520 62.17 22.47 -131.87
C ALA A 520 62.25 23.53 -133.00
N ARG A 521 62.20 24.82 -132.65
CA ARG A 521 62.43 25.92 -133.62
C ARG A 521 63.86 25.91 -134.16
N GLU A 522 64.86 25.73 -133.30
CA GLU A 522 66.27 25.65 -133.72
C GLU A 522 66.55 24.45 -134.62
N GLU A 523 66.00 23.28 -134.29
CA GLU A 523 66.12 22.07 -135.12
C GLU A 523 65.52 22.27 -136.52
N CYS A 524 64.37 22.93 -136.64
CA CYS A 524 63.75 23.27 -137.93
C CYS A 524 64.60 24.28 -138.73
N ALA A 525 65.15 25.31 -138.05
CA ALA A 525 66.02 26.29 -138.68
C ALA A 525 67.29 25.65 -139.26
N THR A 526 67.96 24.77 -138.49
CA THR A 526 69.15 24.05 -138.96
C THR A 526 68.83 23.05 -140.08
N GLY A 527 67.65 22.42 -140.06
CA GLY A 527 67.17 21.55 -141.14
C GLY A 527 67.00 22.30 -142.46
N ASN A 528 66.37 23.49 -142.43
CA ASN A 528 66.20 24.33 -143.62
C ASN A 528 67.53 24.79 -144.22
N GLU A 529 68.53 25.10 -143.38
CA GLU A 529 69.85 25.49 -143.85
C GLU A 529 70.57 24.33 -144.57
N LYS A 530 70.51 23.11 -144.02
CA LYS A 530 71.10 21.90 -144.64
C LYS A 530 70.45 21.58 -145.98
N ASN A 531 69.11 21.64 -146.06
CA ASN A 531 68.38 21.44 -147.32
C ASN A 531 68.72 22.51 -148.36
N GLY A 532 68.87 23.77 -147.93
CA GLY A 532 69.35 24.85 -148.80
C GLY A 532 70.72 24.54 -149.42
N ARG A 533 71.69 24.07 -148.63
CA ARG A 533 73.02 23.70 -149.14
C ARG A 533 72.99 22.53 -150.13
N LEU A 534 72.15 21.52 -149.89
CA LEU A 534 71.98 20.39 -150.81
C LEU A 534 71.41 20.84 -152.17
N LEU A 535 70.39 21.69 -152.15
CA LEU A 535 69.78 22.21 -153.38
C LEU A 535 70.77 23.02 -154.21
N SER A 536 71.58 23.90 -153.61
CA SER A 536 72.64 24.61 -154.35
C SER A 536 73.59 23.63 -155.06
N ARG A 537 74.04 22.55 -154.39
CA ARG A 537 74.94 21.56 -155.02
C ARG A 537 74.33 20.83 -156.22
N VAL A 538 73.04 20.48 -156.14
CA VAL A 538 72.32 19.80 -157.25
C VAL A 538 72.17 20.74 -158.45
N MET A 539 71.86 22.02 -158.19
CA MET A 539 71.75 23.05 -159.23
C MET A 539 73.07 23.26 -159.98
N THR A 540 74.21 23.27 -159.27
CA THR A 540 75.54 23.37 -159.90
C THR A 540 75.83 22.18 -160.80
N ALA A 541 75.53 20.95 -160.36
CA ALA A 541 75.81 19.73 -161.13
C ALA A 541 75.01 19.63 -162.45
N LEU A 542 73.84 20.29 -162.53
CA LEU A 542 72.98 20.29 -163.72
C LEU A 542 73.27 21.47 -164.68
N GLY A 543 74.25 22.32 -164.36
CA GLY A 543 74.67 23.47 -165.18
C GLY A 543 73.66 24.62 -165.18
N LEU A 544 72.84 24.75 -164.13
CA LEU A 544 71.81 25.79 -163.97
C LEU A 544 72.29 26.88 -162.98
N GLU A 545 73.51 27.37 -163.17
CA GLU A 545 74.12 28.39 -162.31
C GLU A 545 73.43 29.76 -162.54
N GLY A 546 72.90 30.37 -161.47
CA GLY A 546 72.21 31.68 -161.51
C GLY A 546 70.69 31.66 -161.32
N LEU A 547 70.03 30.49 -161.31
CA LEU A 547 68.58 30.33 -161.10
C LEU A 547 68.22 29.73 -159.72
N GLU A 548 69.11 29.84 -158.73
CA GLU A 548 69.02 29.12 -157.45
C GLU A 548 67.80 29.51 -156.59
N ASN A 549 67.35 30.77 -156.66
CA ASN A 549 66.17 31.23 -155.92
C ASN A 549 64.85 30.87 -156.61
N GLU A 550 64.84 30.74 -157.94
CA GLU A 550 63.64 30.33 -158.71
C GLU A 550 63.49 28.80 -158.72
N ALA A 551 64.60 28.04 -158.73
CA ALA A 551 64.59 26.58 -158.65
C ALA A 551 64.32 26.01 -157.24
N ARG A 552 64.39 26.83 -156.18
CA ARG A 552 64.05 26.41 -154.81
C ARG A 552 62.57 26.00 -154.67
N PHE A 553 61.74 26.45 -155.62
CA PHE A 553 60.30 26.20 -155.65
C PHE A 553 59.81 25.42 -156.88
N ASP A 554 60.67 25.10 -157.86
CA ASP A 554 60.25 24.40 -159.09
C ASP A 554 61.10 23.14 -159.37
N ALA A 555 60.75 22.05 -158.67
CA ALA A 555 61.38 20.74 -158.80
C ALA A 555 61.25 20.16 -160.22
N ASP A 556 60.17 20.51 -160.93
CA ASP A 556 59.90 20.04 -162.29
C ASP A 556 60.90 20.59 -163.31
N LEU A 557 61.47 21.78 -163.06
CA LEU A 557 62.50 22.39 -163.90
C LEU A 557 63.82 21.59 -163.85
N ILE A 558 64.22 21.17 -162.64
CA ILE A 558 65.42 20.35 -162.38
C ILE A 558 65.28 18.98 -163.05
N VAL A 559 64.11 18.34 -162.92
CA VAL A 559 63.83 17.02 -163.50
C VAL A 559 63.81 17.06 -165.04
N CYS A 560 63.17 18.07 -165.65
CA CYS A 560 63.13 18.20 -167.11
C CYS A 560 64.54 18.31 -167.71
N ARG A 561 65.44 19.07 -167.07
CA ARG A 561 66.83 19.22 -167.52
C ARG A 561 67.61 17.91 -167.43
N ALA A 562 67.46 17.16 -166.34
CA ALA A 562 68.10 15.86 -166.18
C ALA A 562 67.62 14.84 -167.22
N GLN A 563 66.30 14.81 -167.52
CA GLN A 563 65.74 13.94 -168.56
C GLN A 563 66.22 14.28 -169.97
N GLN A 564 66.44 15.57 -170.27
CA GLN A 564 66.96 16.04 -171.54
C GLN A 564 68.40 15.55 -171.79
N LEU A 565 69.25 15.62 -170.76
CA LEU A 565 70.64 15.12 -170.81
C LEU A 565 70.68 13.59 -170.97
N ALA A 566 69.82 12.86 -170.26
CA ALA A 566 69.74 11.40 -170.37
C ALA A 566 69.35 10.92 -171.79
N LYS A 567 68.46 11.64 -172.49
CA LYS A 567 68.13 11.32 -173.90
C LYS A 567 69.32 11.48 -174.84
N LEU A 568 70.11 12.56 -174.68
CA LEU A 568 71.30 12.81 -175.50
C LEU A 568 72.41 11.76 -175.31
N GLU A 569 72.52 11.18 -174.12
CA GLU A 569 73.44 10.05 -173.86
C GLU A 569 72.93 8.72 -174.44
N GLY A 570 71.62 8.48 -174.38
CA GLY A 570 70.98 7.30 -174.98
C GLY A 570 71.19 7.19 -176.49
N ASP A 571 70.99 8.29 -177.23
CA ASP A 571 71.15 8.32 -178.69
C ASP A 571 72.60 7.98 -179.12
N LYS A 572 73.60 8.45 -178.37
CA LYS A 572 75.02 8.13 -178.62
C LYS A 572 75.36 6.64 -178.39
N ILE A 573 74.62 5.94 -177.55
CA ILE A 573 74.84 4.50 -177.28
C ILE A 573 74.24 3.64 -178.40
N VAL A 574 73.12 4.06 -178.98
CA VAL A 574 72.47 3.37 -180.13
C VAL A 574 73.37 3.40 -181.37
N ASP A 575 74.05 4.52 -181.63
CA ASP A 575 75.02 4.64 -182.73
C ASP A 575 76.25 3.73 -182.56
N LYS A 576 76.70 3.51 -181.32
CA LYS A 576 77.80 2.58 -181.03
C LYS A 576 77.38 1.10 -181.14
N THR A 577 76.13 0.76 -180.85
CA THR A 577 75.64 -0.62 -180.95
C THR A 577 75.37 -1.04 -182.39
N THR A 578 74.91 -0.14 -183.25
CA THR A 578 74.72 -0.41 -184.69
C THR A 578 76.04 -0.70 -185.43
N THR A 579 77.12 0.00 -185.07
CA THR A 579 78.47 -0.26 -185.63
C THR A 579 79.04 -1.62 -185.21
N VAL A 580 78.83 -2.04 -183.96
CA VAL A 580 79.24 -3.37 -183.46
C VAL A 580 78.51 -4.51 -184.18
N TYR A 581 77.21 -4.34 -184.43
CA TYR A 581 76.40 -5.37 -185.10
C TYR A 581 76.87 -5.66 -186.54
N GLN A 582 77.34 -4.64 -187.27
CA GLN A 582 77.87 -4.81 -188.63
C GLN A 582 79.16 -5.63 -188.66
N LEU A 583 80.04 -5.49 -187.66
CA LEU A 583 81.30 -6.24 -187.56
C LEU A 583 81.05 -7.72 -187.20
N GLN A 584 80.08 -8.00 -186.32
CA GLN A 584 79.70 -9.37 -185.94
C GLN A 584 79.16 -10.18 -187.13
N ARG A 585 78.40 -9.55 -188.04
CA ARG A 585 77.83 -10.22 -189.22
C ARG A 585 78.91 -10.72 -190.19
N LYS A 586 80.04 -10.01 -190.28
CA LYS A 586 81.19 -10.39 -191.12
C LYS A 586 81.93 -11.62 -190.56
N VAL A 587 82.01 -11.76 -189.24
CA VAL A 587 82.63 -12.90 -188.55
C VAL A 587 81.79 -14.18 -188.68
N LYS A 588 80.46 -14.06 -188.66
CA LYS A 588 79.56 -15.22 -188.75
C LYS A 588 79.66 -15.95 -190.11
N SER A 589 79.81 -15.20 -191.20
CA SER A 589 80.03 -15.73 -192.55
C SER A 589 81.27 -16.64 -192.64
N LEU A 590 82.35 -16.27 -191.94
CA LEU A 590 83.61 -17.02 -191.95
C LEU A 590 83.54 -18.32 -191.12
N ARG A 591 82.65 -18.40 -190.12
CA ARG A 591 82.44 -19.59 -189.26
C ARG A 591 81.61 -20.69 -189.94
N GLU A 592 80.53 -20.33 -190.64
CA GLU A 592 79.63 -21.31 -191.28
C GLU A 592 80.28 -22.10 -192.45
N ALA A 593 81.42 -21.63 -192.96
CA ALA A 593 82.21 -22.36 -193.94
C ALA A 593 83.08 -23.48 -193.31
N VAL A 594 83.38 -23.38 -192.01
CA VAL A 594 84.25 -24.30 -191.25
C VAL A 594 83.42 -25.41 -190.61
N ASP A 595 82.31 -25.05 -189.95
CA ASP A 595 81.42 -26.01 -189.25
C ASP A 595 80.83 -27.07 -190.19
N ARG A 596 80.65 -26.73 -191.47
CA ARG A 596 80.18 -27.68 -192.50
C ARG A 596 81.17 -28.82 -192.78
N LYS A 597 82.45 -28.67 -192.47
CA LYS A 597 83.44 -29.74 -192.65
C LYS A 597 83.70 -30.53 -191.36
N GLU A 598 83.46 -29.94 -190.19
CA GLU A 598 83.59 -30.58 -188.88
C GLU A 598 82.39 -31.43 -188.45
N LEU A 599 81.16 -31.10 -188.86
CA LEU A 599 80.01 -31.98 -188.55
C LEU A 599 80.19 -33.39 -189.17
N HIS A 600 81.05 -33.49 -190.18
CA HIS A 600 81.44 -34.75 -190.78
C HIS A 600 82.45 -35.55 -189.94
N LEU A 601 83.16 -34.90 -189.02
CA LEU A 601 84.06 -35.54 -188.04
C LEU A 601 83.30 -36.56 -187.19
N ASP A 602 82.15 -36.21 -186.65
CA ASP A 602 81.77 -36.76 -185.35
C ASP A 602 80.85 -37.98 -185.36
N MET A 603 80.18 -38.27 -186.48
CA MET A 603 79.35 -39.47 -186.56
C MET A 603 80.15 -40.78 -186.45
N LEU A 604 81.41 -40.77 -186.86
CA LEU A 604 82.24 -41.98 -186.86
C LEU A 604 82.71 -42.39 -185.46
N ARG A 605 82.58 -41.54 -184.44
CA ARG A 605 83.21 -41.73 -183.13
C ARG A 605 82.25 -42.09 -181.97
N ARG A 606 80.99 -41.61 -181.98
CA ARG A 606 80.01 -41.81 -180.87
C ARG A 606 79.63 -43.26 -180.54
N LYS A 607 79.88 -44.22 -181.43
CA LYS A 607 79.52 -45.63 -181.18
C LYS A 607 80.40 -46.34 -180.14
N LEU A 608 81.53 -45.75 -179.74
CA LEU A 608 82.51 -46.43 -178.88
C LEU A 608 82.31 -46.21 -177.37
N ALA A 609 81.66 -45.11 -176.96
CA ALA A 609 81.57 -44.66 -175.57
C ALA A 609 80.61 -45.46 -174.65
N LEU A 610 79.67 -46.24 -175.18
CA LEU A 610 78.59 -46.82 -174.35
C LEU A 610 78.99 -47.95 -173.39
N ASN A 611 80.25 -48.38 -173.36
CA ASN A 611 80.67 -49.56 -172.58
C ASN A 611 81.33 -49.23 -171.22
N GLU A 612 81.54 -47.95 -170.89
CA GLU A 612 82.17 -47.55 -169.63
C GLU A 612 81.27 -47.71 -168.37
N GLU A 613 79.95 -47.71 -168.45
CA GLU A 613 79.14 -47.25 -167.29
C GLU A 613 78.67 -48.28 -166.26
N ALA A 614 78.63 -49.60 -166.51
CA ALA A 614 77.76 -50.46 -165.69
C ALA A 614 78.28 -50.85 -164.28
N THR A 615 79.57 -50.75 -163.95
CA THR A 615 80.15 -51.62 -162.90
C THR A 615 80.48 -50.99 -161.55
N LYS A 616 80.46 -49.66 -161.37
CA LYS A 616 80.91 -49.04 -160.11
C LYS A 616 79.83 -48.84 -159.04
N ALA A 617 78.54 -48.95 -159.38
CA ALA A 617 77.44 -48.51 -158.52
C ALA A 617 77.12 -49.37 -157.27
N ALA A 618 77.70 -50.56 -157.08
CA ALA A 618 77.23 -51.53 -156.08
C ALA A 618 77.88 -51.47 -154.66
N LYS A 619 79.02 -50.79 -154.46
CA LYS A 619 79.90 -51.05 -153.30
C LYS A 619 79.61 -50.27 -151.99
N SER A 620 78.73 -49.28 -151.97
CA SER A 620 78.69 -48.33 -150.85
C SER A 620 77.59 -48.58 -149.80
N VAL A 621 76.72 -49.58 -150.00
CA VAL A 621 75.46 -49.70 -149.24
C VAL A 621 75.54 -50.68 -148.05
N GLU A 622 76.62 -51.47 -147.90
CA GLU A 622 76.68 -52.57 -146.90
C GLU A 622 77.17 -52.19 -145.49
N ASP A 623 77.99 -51.14 -145.31
CA ASP A 623 78.79 -51.01 -144.06
C ASP A 623 78.08 -50.33 -142.86
N GLU A 624 76.96 -49.63 -143.05
CA GLU A 624 76.36 -48.80 -141.98
C GLU A 624 75.26 -49.50 -141.14
N LYS A 625 74.95 -50.79 -141.36
CA LYS A 625 73.69 -51.40 -140.86
C LYS A 625 73.71 -52.26 -139.58
N GLU A 626 74.83 -52.73 -139.01
CA GLU A 626 74.74 -53.83 -138.00
C GLU A 626 75.23 -53.61 -136.54
N ASP A 627 75.82 -52.48 -136.13
CA ASP A 627 76.31 -52.33 -134.74
C ASP A 627 75.24 -51.96 -133.66
N LEU A 628 73.95 -51.86 -133.99
CA LEU A 628 72.88 -51.49 -133.02
C LEU A 628 71.99 -52.64 -132.50
N LEU A 629 72.16 -53.89 -132.91
CA LEU A 629 71.43 -55.03 -132.34
C LEU A 629 72.30 -56.29 -132.38
N VAL A 630 72.36 -56.99 -131.25
CA VAL A 630 72.92 -58.34 -131.06
C VAL A 630 74.44 -58.42 -130.81
N ARG A 631 74.90 -59.04 -129.73
CA ARG A 631 74.22 -59.90 -128.73
C ARG A 631 73.16 -60.89 -129.22
#